data_AF-A0A4Q5SCG8-F1
#
_entry.id   AF-A0A4Q5SCG8-F1
#
_cell.length_a   1.000
_cell.length_b   1.000
_cell.length_c   1.000
_cell.angle_alpha   90.00
_cell.angle_beta   90.00
_cell.angle_gamma   90.00
#
_symmetry.space_group_name_H-M   'P 1'
#
loop_
_entity.id
_entity.type
_entity.pdbx_description
1 polymer ?
#
loop_
_entity_poly.entity_id
_entity_poly.type
_entity_poly.pdbx_seq_one_letter_code
_entity_poly.pdbx_strand_id
1 'polypeptide(L)'
;FVATHKGNGKGKRMLLIAHVDTVFEASSPFKKFMLEKDKATGPGTIAKGDRAIGPGVVDDKGGIAVIVAALRAMQKAGTLKGADITVMFTGDEEKTGDPIPLARRDLIEDNLTFNVGVIGGGTPATIDTDGVKIEAAGKTNVIPAQAIARGDLRSLTPEQDAAARAKMLAITAQHLPGTSATLTFQDNTPPMAPTAGNRALLTRVNAINRDMGLPEMAEYPPAKRGAADSSFVAAYADTLAGMGPVGGTLHAEGEWLNLPSIAVQAKRSAILMSRLAREKR
;
A
#
# COMPACT_ATOMS: atom_id res chain seq x y z
N PHE A 1 5.79 10.57 12.45
CA PHE A 1 6.47 10.23 13.72
C PHE A 1 7.65 9.30 13.45
N VAL A 2 8.81 9.51 14.10
CA VAL A 2 9.98 8.62 13.94
C VAL A 2 10.56 8.27 15.31
N ALA A 3 10.82 6.99 15.55
CA ALA A 3 11.49 6.48 16.75
C ALA A 3 12.67 5.58 16.37
N THR A 4 13.75 5.63 17.15
CA THR A 4 14.95 4.81 16.90
C THR A 4 15.38 4.09 18.18
N HIS A 5 15.65 2.79 18.05
CA HIS A 5 16.30 1.95 19.04
C HIS A 5 17.69 1.55 18.52
N LYS A 6 18.74 1.97 19.24
CA LYS A 6 20.14 1.60 18.92
C LYS A 6 20.48 0.28 19.59
N GLY A 7 20.88 -0.71 18.80
CA GLY A 7 21.33 -2.00 19.26
C GLY A 7 22.82 -2.03 19.53
N ASN A 8 23.45 -3.19 19.32
CA ASN A 8 24.90 -3.35 19.49
C ASN A 8 25.71 -2.95 18.25
N GLY A 9 25.06 -2.51 17.16
CA GLY A 9 25.71 -2.07 15.93
C GLY A 9 26.26 -3.18 15.04
N LYS A 10 26.10 -4.47 15.39
CA LYS A 10 26.69 -5.61 14.67
C LYS A 10 25.75 -6.26 13.66
N GLY A 11 24.44 -6.18 13.92
CA GLY A 11 23.38 -6.78 13.11
C GLY A 11 22.92 -5.92 11.94
N LYS A 12 22.09 -6.47 11.03
CA LYS A 12 21.41 -5.67 10.00
C LYS A 12 20.57 -4.54 10.63
N ARG A 13 20.49 -3.39 9.95
CA ARG A 13 19.64 -2.26 10.32
C ARG A 13 18.25 -2.48 9.73
N MET A 14 17.21 -2.22 10.50
CA MET A 14 15.83 -2.47 10.10
C MET A 14 15.00 -1.19 10.20
N LEU A 15 14.20 -0.94 9.17
CA LEU A 15 13.21 0.13 9.13
C LEU A 15 11.83 -0.51 9.12
N LEU A 16 10.96 -0.11 10.05
CA LEU A 16 9.56 -0.51 10.12
C LEU A 16 8.71 0.71 9.76
N ILE A 17 7.82 0.55 8.78
CA ILE A 17 6.94 1.63 8.30
C ILE A 17 5.49 1.18 8.47
N ALA A 18 4.65 2.11 8.90
CA ALA A 18 3.19 2.02 8.95
C ALA A 18 2.61 3.43 8.82
N HIS A 19 1.32 3.60 8.59
CA HIS A 19 0.69 4.93 8.52
C HIS A 19 -0.40 5.11 9.57
N VAL A 20 -0.67 6.36 9.97
CA VAL A 20 -1.68 6.70 11.01
C VAL A 20 -2.98 7.26 10.45
N ASP A 21 -2.96 7.72 9.20
CA ASP A 21 -4.12 8.23 8.49
C ASP A 21 -5.03 7.09 8.01
N THR A 22 -6.16 7.46 7.42
CA THR A 22 -7.13 6.52 6.82
C THR A 22 -7.83 7.24 5.68
N VAL A 23 -8.32 6.52 4.66
CA VAL A 23 -9.14 7.12 3.59
C VAL A 23 -10.49 7.72 4.05
N PHE A 24 -10.96 7.40 5.25
CA PHE A 24 -12.30 7.82 5.70
C PHE A 24 -12.34 9.30 6.13
N GLU A 25 -13.13 10.09 5.41
CA GLU A 25 -13.39 11.48 5.77
C GLU A 25 -14.10 11.63 7.11
N ALA A 26 -13.93 12.80 7.73
CA ALA A 26 -14.69 13.19 8.91
C ALA A 26 -16.21 13.23 8.67
N SER A 27 -16.69 13.20 7.43
CA SER A 27 -18.11 13.13 7.06
C SER A 27 -18.65 11.68 6.99
N SER A 28 -17.78 10.68 6.81
CA SER A 28 -18.16 9.27 6.57
C SER A 28 -19.08 8.71 7.65
N PRO A 29 -20.12 7.91 7.33
CA PRO A 29 -20.95 7.26 8.36
C PRO A 29 -20.18 6.15 9.11
N PHE A 30 -19.09 5.63 8.55
CA PHE A 30 -18.28 4.55 9.12
C PHE A 30 -17.19 5.08 10.07
N LYS A 31 -17.60 5.50 11.27
CA LYS A 31 -16.67 6.07 12.29
C LYS A 31 -16.47 5.20 13.54
N LYS A 32 -17.22 4.10 13.65
CA LYS A 32 -17.30 3.32 14.88
C LYS A 32 -16.33 2.15 14.85
N PHE A 33 -15.72 1.90 15.99
CA PHE A 33 -14.98 0.67 16.25
C PHE A 33 -15.89 -0.33 16.96
N MET A 34 -15.90 -1.57 16.48
CA MET A 34 -16.70 -2.67 17.02
C MET A 34 -15.85 -3.93 17.12
N LEU A 35 -16.09 -4.70 18.17
CA LEU A 35 -15.56 -6.04 18.32
C LEU A 35 -16.67 -7.05 18.10
N GLU A 36 -16.47 -7.93 17.15
CA GLU A 36 -17.21 -9.18 17.06
C GLU A 36 -16.33 -10.25 17.71
N LYS A 37 -16.93 -11.22 18.41
CA LYS A 37 -16.21 -12.38 18.97
C LYS A 37 -17.00 -13.66 18.75
N ASP A 38 -16.34 -14.66 18.16
CA ASP A 38 -16.83 -16.05 18.08
C ASP A 38 -15.83 -16.98 18.77
N LYS A 39 -16.27 -18.19 19.16
CA LYS A 39 -15.35 -19.20 19.70
C LYS A 39 -14.56 -19.90 18.58
N ALA A 40 -13.24 -19.97 18.71
CA ALA A 40 -12.40 -20.79 17.83
C ALA A 40 -12.76 -22.27 17.98
N THR A 41 -12.83 -23.00 16.87
CA THR A 41 -13.29 -24.40 16.83
C THR A 41 -12.17 -25.44 16.95
N GLY A 42 -10.92 -25.03 17.11
CA GLY A 42 -9.77 -25.94 17.28
C GLY A 42 -8.41 -25.23 17.32
N PRO A 43 -7.32 -25.94 17.67
CA PRO A 43 -5.96 -25.40 17.64
C PRO A 43 -5.56 -25.01 16.22
N GLY A 44 -5.11 -23.78 16.02
CA GLY A 44 -4.72 -23.26 14.70
C GLY A 44 -5.91 -22.86 13.81
N THR A 45 -7.16 -23.00 14.26
CA THR A 45 -8.31 -22.40 13.56
C THR A 45 -8.58 -21.01 14.09
N ILE A 46 -8.91 -20.10 13.17
CA ILE A 46 -9.25 -18.72 13.50
C ILE A 46 -10.78 -18.65 13.59
N ALA A 47 -11.32 -18.21 14.73
CA ALA A 47 -12.74 -17.96 14.87
C ALA A 47 -13.20 -16.96 13.81
N LYS A 48 -14.23 -17.31 13.03
CA LYS A 48 -14.76 -16.41 11.99
C LYS A 48 -15.17 -15.07 12.56
N GLY A 49 -15.65 -15.03 13.80
CA GLY A 49 -16.11 -13.84 14.47
C GLY A 49 -15.12 -13.15 15.40
N ASP A 50 -13.86 -13.55 15.59
CA ASP A 50 -12.91 -12.71 16.37
C ASP A 50 -12.38 -11.55 15.50
N ARG A 51 -13.25 -10.57 15.26
CA ARG A 51 -13.00 -9.45 14.35
C ARG A 51 -13.02 -8.11 15.07
N ALA A 52 -12.14 -7.23 14.65
CA ALA A 52 -12.30 -5.79 14.86
C ALA A 52 -12.84 -5.18 13.58
N ILE A 53 -13.92 -4.41 13.66
CA ILE A 53 -14.52 -3.69 12.54
C ILE A 53 -14.40 -2.20 12.84
N GLY A 54 -13.94 -1.42 11.88
CA GLY A 54 -13.87 0.03 12.02
C GLY A 54 -12.91 0.68 11.02
N PRO A 55 -12.94 2.02 10.92
CA PRO A 55 -12.12 2.74 9.96
C PRO A 55 -10.63 2.63 10.27
N GLY A 56 -9.89 2.07 9.32
CA GLY A 56 -8.45 1.86 9.35
C GLY A 56 -7.97 0.78 10.31
N VAL A 57 -8.84 -0.15 10.71
CA VAL A 57 -8.47 -1.26 11.60
C VAL A 57 -7.48 -2.23 10.95
N VAL A 58 -7.58 -2.48 9.64
CA VAL A 58 -6.58 -3.24 8.88
C VAL A 58 -5.61 -2.32 8.15
N ASP A 59 -6.06 -1.13 7.72
CA ASP A 59 -5.25 -0.17 6.93
C ASP A 59 -5.15 1.21 7.64
N ASP A 60 -4.11 1.49 8.43
CA ASP A 60 -3.01 0.62 8.85
C ASP A 60 -2.80 0.62 10.38
N LYS A 61 -3.84 0.94 11.16
CA LYS A 61 -3.76 0.87 12.64
C LYS A 61 -3.45 -0.55 13.12
N GLY A 62 -3.89 -1.54 12.35
CA GLY A 62 -3.54 -2.94 12.52
C GLY A 62 -2.03 -3.21 12.38
N GLY A 63 -1.38 -2.63 11.36
CA GLY A 63 0.07 -2.71 11.17
C GLY A 63 0.86 -2.05 12.31
N ILE A 64 0.41 -0.89 12.80
CA ILE A 64 0.96 -0.25 13.99
C ILE A 64 0.89 -1.19 15.20
N ALA A 65 -0.26 -1.84 15.43
CA ALA A 65 -0.44 -2.78 16.52
C ALA A 65 0.51 -3.99 16.40
N VAL A 66 0.72 -4.51 15.18
CA VAL A 66 1.69 -5.58 14.90
C VAL A 66 3.12 -5.14 15.22
N ILE A 67 3.54 -3.94 14.80
CA ILE A 67 4.89 -3.39 15.09
C ILE A 67 5.11 -3.30 16.59
N VAL A 68 4.19 -2.67 17.32
CA VAL A 68 4.30 -2.49 18.77
C VAL A 68 4.34 -3.84 19.50
N ALA A 69 3.48 -4.79 19.10
CA ALA A 69 3.46 -6.13 19.68
C ALA A 69 4.75 -6.92 19.40
N ALA A 70 5.31 -6.81 18.19
CA ALA A 70 6.57 -7.46 17.83
C ALA A 70 7.74 -6.92 18.66
N LEU A 71 7.84 -5.60 18.82
CA LEU A 71 8.88 -4.96 19.65
C LEU A 71 8.76 -5.37 21.12
N ARG A 72 7.54 -5.43 21.67
CA ARG A 72 7.29 -5.96 23.03
C ARG A 72 7.72 -7.42 23.17
N ALA A 73 7.44 -8.25 22.16
CA ALA A 73 7.88 -9.64 22.15
C ALA A 73 9.41 -9.77 22.12
N MET A 74 10.10 -8.98 21.29
CA MET A 74 11.56 -8.93 21.26
C MET A 74 12.15 -8.42 22.58
N GLN A 75 11.53 -7.42 23.20
CA GLN A 75 11.95 -6.90 24.50
C GLN A 75 11.87 -7.99 25.57
N LYS A 76 10.73 -8.70 25.65
CA LYS A 76 10.52 -9.81 26.59
C LYS A 76 11.47 -10.99 26.33
N ALA A 77 11.78 -11.27 25.07
CA ALA A 77 12.74 -12.29 24.67
C ALA A 77 14.21 -11.86 24.84
N GLY A 78 14.48 -10.60 25.19
CA GLY A 78 15.82 -10.04 25.31
C GLY A 78 16.54 -9.78 23.98
N THR A 79 15.93 -10.11 22.84
CA THR A 79 16.53 -9.96 21.51
C THR A 79 16.56 -8.50 21.03
N LEU A 80 15.67 -7.65 21.56
CA LEU A 80 15.63 -6.22 21.20
C LEU A 80 16.93 -5.51 21.54
N LYS A 81 17.62 -5.90 22.64
CA LYS A 81 18.86 -5.26 23.12
C LYS A 81 19.96 -5.18 22.06
N GLY A 82 20.03 -6.17 21.18
CA GLY A 82 21.04 -6.25 20.12
C GLY A 82 20.61 -5.63 18.79
N ALA A 83 19.34 -5.24 18.63
CA ALA A 83 18.75 -4.90 17.34
C ALA A 83 18.75 -3.38 17.07
N ASP A 84 19.25 -2.99 15.89
CA ASP A 84 19.15 -1.63 15.39
C ASP A 84 17.86 -1.45 14.58
N ILE A 85 16.88 -0.75 15.17
CA ILE A 85 15.53 -0.60 14.60
C ILE A 85 15.14 0.88 14.57
N THR A 86 14.67 1.33 13.41
CA THR A 86 13.95 2.60 13.25
C THR A 86 12.50 2.30 12.91
N VAL A 87 11.58 3.02 13.53
CA VAL A 87 10.14 2.98 13.24
C VAL A 87 9.72 4.33 12.70
N MET A 88 9.02 4.34 11.57
CA MET A 88 8.46 5.53 10.95
C MET A 88 6.96 5.35 10.78
N PHE A 89 6.19 6.27 11.35
CA PHE A 89 4.76 6.39 11.09
C PHE A 89 4.47 7.64 10.25
N THR A 90 3.97 7.45 9.04
CA THR A 90 3.51 8.50 8.12
C THR A 90 2.06 8.87 8.45
N GLY A 91 1.59 10.04 7.98
CA GLY A 91 0.24 10.54 8.28
C GLY A 91 -0.49 11.09 7.07
N ASP A 92 -0.02 10.74 5.88
CA ASP A 92 -0.58 11.13 4.60
C ASP A 92 -0.33 10.10 3.50
N GLU A 93 -0.22 8.83 3.89
CA GLU A 93 0.00 7.71 2.97
C GLU A 93 -1.19 7.54 2.02
N GLU A 94 -2.41 7.77 2.51
CA GLU A 94 -3.67 7.53 1.82
C GLU A 94 -4.03 8.63 0.81
N LYS A 95 -3.15 9.61 0.57
CA LYS A 95 -3.37 10.70 -0.41
C LYS A 95 -3.23 10.24 -1.87
N THR A 96 -3.58 8.99 -2.18
CA THR A 96 -3.44 8.39 -3.51
C THR A 96 -4.80 7.91 -4.02
N GLY A 97 -5.03 8.05 -5.34
CA GLY A 97 -6.38 8.04 -5.93
C GLY A 97 -7.20 6.75 -5.75
N ASP A 98 -8.52 6.94 -5.61
CA ASP A 98 -9.58 5.93 -5.50
C ASP A 98 -10.47 5.98 -6.78
N PRO A 99 -10.93 4.87 -7.40
CA PRO A 99 -10.82 3.46 -7.00
C PRO A 99 -9.83 2.58 -7.79
N ILE A 100 -9.10 1.76 -7.03
CA ILE A 100 -8.02 0.85 -7.46
C ILE A 100 -8.47 -0.35 -8.36
N PRO A 101 -9.66 -0.96 -8.21
CA PRO A 101 -9.99 -2.21 -8.94
C PRO A 101 -10.38 -2.09 -10.42
N LEU A 102 -10.66 -0.88 -10.95
CA LEU A 102 -11.25 -0.72 -12.29
C LEU A 102 -10.24 -0.41 -13.42
N ALA A 103 -8.95 -0.30 -13.11
CA ALA A 103 -7.92 0.24 -14.02
C ALA A 103 -7.18 -0.77 -14.93
N ARG A 104 -7.51 -2.07 -14.88
CA ARG A 104 -6.52 -3.12 -15.19
C ARG A 104 -6.80 -3.98 -16.43
N ARG A 105 -7.69 -3.58 -17.34
CA ARG A 105 -8.26 -4.53 -18.32
C ARG A 105 -7.61 -4.56 -19.72
N ASP A 106 -7.10 -3.44 -20.23
CA ASP A 106 -6.68 -3.37 -21.64
C ASP A 106 -5.27 -2.81 -21.83
N LEU A 107 -4.23 -3.58 -21.53
CA LEU A 107 -2.84 -3.25 -21.85
C LEU A 107 -2.05 -4.49 -22.31
N ILE A 108 -1.26 -4.30 -23.37
CA ILE A 108 -0.47 -5.34 -24.05
C ILE A 108 0.85 -5.63 -23.30
N GLU A 109 1.22 -4.78 -22.35
CA GLU A 109 2.47 -4.87 -21.60
C GLU A 109 2.21 -5.27 -20.14
N ASP A 110 2.91 -6.30 -19.67
CA ASP A 110 2.71 -6.87 -18.33
C ASP A 110 2.95 -5.83 -17.21
N ASN A 111 1.99 -5.76 -16.28
CA ASN A 111 2.00 -4.90 -15.09
C ASN A 111 2.04 -3.38 -15.34
N LEU A 112 1.87 -2.94 -16.59
CA LEU A 112 1.58 -1.55 -16.93
C LEU A 112 0.06 -1.36 -16.91
N THR A 113 -0.45 -0.37 -16.17
CA THR A 113 -1.87 -0.02 -16.14
C THR A 113 -2.06 1.49 -16.22
N PHE A 114 -3.00 1.98 -17.02
CA PHE A 114 -3.46 3.36 -16.93
C PHE A 114 -4.98 3.41 -17.04
N ASN A 115 -5.61 4.36 -16.36
CA ASN A 115 -7.06 4.57 -16.44
C ASN A 115 -7.41 6.04 -16.34
N VAL A 116 -8.58 6.40 -16.86
CA VAL A 116 -9.19 7.71 -16.62
C VAL A 116 -10.15 7.57 -15.45
N GLY A 117 -9.89 8.29 -14.37
CA GLY A 117 -10.75 8.32 -13.18
C GLY A 117 -11.92 9.29 -13.36
N VAL A 118 -11.66 10.47 -13.93
CA VAL A 118 -12.67 11.49 -14.23
C VAL A 118 -12.46 12.07 -15.62
N ILE A 119 -13.56 12.33 -16.33
CA ILE A 119 -13.58 13.00 -17.63
C ILE A 119 -14.81 13.90 -17.76
N GLY A 120 -14.63 15.08 -18.36
CA GLY A 120 -15.73 15.98 -18.66
C GLY A 120 -15.37 16.97 -19.75
N GLY A 121 -16.37 17.38 -20.54
CA GLY A 121 -16.22 18.35 -21.61
C GLY A 121 -17.29 19.44 -21.54
N GLY A 122 -16.88 20.69 -21.78
CA GLY A 122 -17.76 21.83 -21.71
C GLY A 122 -17.14 23.13 -22.21
N THR A 123 -17.93 24.20 -22.13
CA THR A 123 -17.57 25.58 -22.42
C THR A 123 -18.16 26.46 -21.31
N PRO A 124 -17.52 26.56 -20.13
CA PRO A 124 -16.20 26.02 -19.78
C PRO A 124 -16.23 24.58 -19.23
N ALA A 125 -15.05 23.98 -19.10
CA ALA A 125 -14.79 22.84 -18.22
C ALA A 125 -13.64 23.18 -17.27
N THR A 126 -13.78 22.83 -15.99
CA THR A 126 -12.78 23.06 -14.94
C THR A 126 -12.65 21.84 -14.06
N ILE A 127 -11.45 21.61 -13.52
CA ILE A 127 -11.18 20.59 -12.52
C ILE A 127 -10.82 21.27 -11.20
N ASP A 128 -11.25 20.70 -10.08
CA ASP A 128 -10.90 21.19 -8.76
C ASP A 128 -9.41 21.00 -8.42
N THR A 129 -8.96 21.61 -7.32
CA THR A 129 -7.56 21.58 -6.90
C THR A 129 -7.07 20.18 -6.56
N ASP A 130 -7.96 19.34 -6.02
CA ASP A 130 -7.63 17.96 -5.64
C ASP A 130 -7.65 17.02 -6.85
N GLY A 131 -8.26 17.45 -7.96
CA GLY A 131 -8.30 16.71 -9.21
C GLY A 131 -9.31 15.57 -9.23
N VAL A 132 -10.31 15.61 -8.36
CA VAL A 132 -11.30 14.54 -8.18
C VAL A 132 -12.67 14.93 -8.71
N LYS A 133 -12.89 16.22 -9.01
CA LYS A 133 -14.18 16.72 -9.51
C LYS A 133 -13.99 17.60 -10.75
N ILE A 134 -14.75 17.29 -11.80
CA ILE A 134 -14.85 18.14 -12.99
C ILE A 134 -16.23 18.81 -13.00
N GLU A 135 -16.23 20.12 -13.21
CA GLU A 135 -17.43 20.91 -13.50
C GLU A 135 -17.40 21.36 -14.96
N ALA A 136 -18.50 21.14 -15.67
CA ALA A 136 -18.61 21.49 -17.08
C ALA A 136 -20.00 22.05 -17.41
N ALA A 137 -20.05 23.05 -18.28
CA ALA A 137 -21.29 23.62 -18.80
C ALA A 137 -21.37 23.49 -20.32
N GLY A 138 -22.58 23.36 -20.86
CA GLY A 138 -22.77 23.24 -22.31
C GLY A 138 -24.22 23.30 -22.71
N LYS A 139 -24.47 23.30 -24.02
CA LYS A 139 -25.80 23.14 -24.62
C LYS A 139 -25.78 21.94 -25.56
N THR A 140 -26.91 21.26 -25.73
CA THR A 140 -27.00 20.05 -26.58
C THR A 140 -26.67 20.30 -28.05
N ASN A 141 -26.72 21.57 -28.49
CA ASN A 141 -26.41 22.01 -29.85
C ASN A 141 -25.09 22.78 -29.96
N VAL A 142 -24.24 22.76 -28.93
CA VAL A 142 -22.93 23.45 -28.92
C VAL A 142 -21.83 22.44 -28.67
N ILE A 143 -20.83 22.41 -29.54
CA ILE A 143 -19.65 21.56 -29.39
C ILE A 143 -18.81 22.09 -28.21
N PRO A 144 -18.41 21.23 -27.25
CA PRO A 144 -17.52 21.63 -26.16
C PRO A 144 -16.21 22.24 -26.65
N ALA A 145 -15.79 23.36 -26.06
CA ALA A 145 -14.51 23.99 -26.37
C ALA A 145 -13.34 23.37 -25.58
N GLN A 146 -13.63 22.71 -24.45
CA GLN A 146 -12.63 22.09 -23.58
C GLN A 146 -13.07 20.68 -23.19
N ALA A 147 -12.09 19.79 -23.06
CA ALA A 147 -12.25 18.48 -22.44
C ALA A 147 -11.09 18.27 -21.46
N ILE A 148 -11.41 17.82 -20.25
CA ILE A 148 -10.44 17.51 -19.20
C ILE A 148 -10.62 16.04 -18.85
N ALA A 149 -9.50 15.33 -18.74
CA ALA A 149 -9.45 13.97 -18.22
C ALA A 149 -8.32 13.89 -17.20
N ARG A 150 -8.57 13.23 -16.07
CA ARG A 150 -7.55 12.89 -15.07
C ARG A 150 -7.62 11.41 -14.75
N GLY A 151 -6.46 10.83 -14.55
CA GLY A 151 -6.28 9.40 -14.48
C GLY A 151 -5.06 8.99 -13.68
N ASP A 152 -4.83 7.69 -13.65
CA ASP A 152 -3.71 7.06 -12.97
C ASP A 152 -2.86 6.27 -13.99
N LEU A 153 -1.56 6.19 -13.73
CA LEU A 153 -0.58 5.41 -14.49
C LEU A 153 0.26 4.63 -13.49
N ARG A 154 0.27 3.31 -13.62
CA ARG A 154 1.06 2.39 -12.79
C ARG A 154 1.98 1.58 -13.67
N SER A 155 3.21 1.44 -13.22
CA SER A 155 4.29 0.73 -13.89
C SER A 155 5.03 -0.13 -12.87
N LEU A 156 5.69 -1.18 -13.36
CA LEU A 156 6.48 -2.08 -12.53
C LEU A 156 7.89 -1.55 -12.28
N THR A 157 8.48 -0.87 -13.27
CA THR A 157 9.84 -0.32 -13.21
C THR A 157 9.88 1.14 -13.68
N PRO A 158 10.90 1.92 -13.25
CA PRO A 158 11.10 3.28 -13.75
C PRO A 158 11.29 3.36 -15.27
N GLU A 159 11.92 2.36 -15.89
CA GLU A 159 12.11 2.32 -17.34
C GLU A 159 10.79 2.11 -18.08
N GLN A 160 9.95 1.22 -17.57
CA GLN A 160 8.59 1.01 -18.10
C GLN A 160 7.74 2.28 -17.95
N ASP A 161 7.85 2.97 -16.81
CA ASP A 161 7.20 4.26 -16.56
C ASP A 161 7.61 5.32 -17.59
N ALA A 162 8.93 5.52 -17.75
CA ALA A 162 9.49 6.50 -18.66
C ALA A 162 9.08 6.22 -20.12
N ALA A 163 9.11 4.94 -20.54
CA ALA A 163 8.69 4.53 -21.87
C ALA A 163 7.19 4.79 -22.11
N ALA A 164 6.34 4.47 -21.14
CA ALA A 164 4.90 4.72 -21.22
C ALA A 164 4.59 6.22 -21.33
N ARG A 165 5.20 7.05 -20.46
CA ARG A 165 5.01 8.51 -20.49
C ARG A 165 5.47 9.14 -21.80
N ALA A 166 6.65 8.73 -22.30
CA ALA A 166 7.15 9.21 -23.58
C ALA A 166 6.18 8.88 -24.72
N LYS A 167 5.61 7.67 -24.73
CA LYS A 167 4.61 7.26 -25.72
C LYS A 167 3.30 8.06 -25.61
N MET A 168 2.80 8.28 -24.39
CA MET A 168 1.60 9.08 -24.16
C MET A 168 1.79 10.53 -24.63
N LEU A 169 2.94 11.15 -24.31
CA LEU A 169 3.29 12.50 -24.78
C LEU A 169 3.38 12.58 -26.31
N ALA A 170 3.99 11.57 -26.95
CA ALA A 170 4.08 11.51 -28.41
C ALA A 170 2.70 11.38 -29.09
N ILE A 171 1.74 10.69 -28.46
CA ILE A 171 0.36 10.61 -28.93
C ILE A 171 -0.36 11.95 -28.72
N THR A 172 -0.21 12.57 -27.54
CA THR A 172 -0.82 13.88 -27.25
C THR A 172 -0.34 14.98 -28.21
N ALA A 173 0.94 14.93 -28.61
CA ALA A 173 1.50 15.87 -29.59
C ALA A 173 0.87 15.74 -31.00
N GLN A 174 0.21 14.62 -31.30
CA GLN A 174 -0.50 14.38 -32.56
C GLN A 174 -1.98 14.78 -32.46
N HIS A 175 -2.26 15.94 -31.86
CA HIS A 175 -3.62 16.46 -31.79
C HIS A 175 -4.16 16.82 -33.18
N LEU A 176 -5.49 16.88 -33.31
CA LEU A 176 -6.15 17.18 -34.58
C LEU A 176 -5.87 18.63 -35.04
N PRO A 177 -5.96 18.91 -36.37
CA PRO A 177 -5.87 20.28 -36.88
C PRO A 177 -6.93 21.18 -36.23
N GLY A 178 -6.52 22.39 -35.84
CA GLY A 178 -7.40 23.37 -35.20
C GLY A 178 -7.68 23.11 -33.71
N THR A 179 -7.05 22.10 -33.10
CA THR A 179 -7.12 21.86 -31.65
C THR A 179 -5.75 22.00 -31.00
N SER A 180 -5.72 21.90 -29.67
CA SER A 180 -4.50 21.77 -28.87
C SER A 180 -4.75 20.73 -27.78
N ALA A 181 -3.72 19.98 -27.40
CA ALA A 181 -3.79 19.04 -26.29
C ALA A 181 -2.56 19.17 -25.41
N THR A 182 -2.76 19.06 -24.10
CA THR A 182 -1.69 19.07 -23.09
C THR A 182 -1.86 17.87 -22.18
N LEU A 183 -0.76 17.17 -21.90
CA LEU A 183 -0.70 16.08 -20.94
C LEU A 183 0.42 16.38 -19.95
N THR A 184 0.08 16.38 -18.66
CA THR A 184 1.02 16.59 -17.57
C THR A 184 0.99 15.38 -16.66
N PHE A 185 2.15 15.01 -16.12
CA PHE A 185 2.23 13.97 -15.10
C PHE A 185 2.60 14.58 -13.76
N GLN A 186 2.06 13.99 -12.70
CA GLN A 186 2.44 14.27 -11.33
C GLN A 186 2.94 12.97 -10.72
N ASP A 187 4.20 12.96 -10.26
CA ASP A 187 4.74 11.79 -9.58
C ASP A 187 4.15 11.66 -8.19
N ASN A 188 3.84 10.41 -7.83
CA ASN A 188 3.24 10.08 -6.55
C ASN A 188 4.02 8.94 -5.89
N THR A 189 3.64 7.69 -6.16
CA THR A 189 4.29 6.50 -5.61
C THR A 189 5.26 5.88 -6.61
N PRO A 190 6.55 5.68 -6.26
CA PRO A 190 7.51 5.05 -7.16
C PRO A 190 7.15 3.58 -7.50
N PRO A 191 7.53 3.09 -8.70
CA PRO A 191 7.43 1.68 -9.02
C PRO A 191 8.28 0.80 -8.10
N MET A 192 7.77 -0.37 -7.71
CA MET A 192 8.46 -1.32 -6.82
C MET A 192 8.48 -2.73 -7.42
N ALA A 193 9.47 -3.00 -8.27
CA ALA A 193 9.68 -4.31 -8.88
C ALA A 193 10.11 -5.39 -7.85
N PRO A 194 9.78 -6.67 -8.08
CA PRO A 194 10.42 -7.78 -7.39
C PRO A 194 11.96 -7.76 -7.58
N THR A 195 12.71 -7.98 -6.50
CA THR A 195 14.17 -7.98 -6.47
C THR A 195 14.68 -9.30 -5.89
N ALA A 196 15.98 -9.60 -6.03
CA ALA A 196 16.54 -10.77 -5.37
C ALA A 196 16.44 -10.64 -3.83
N GLY A 197 16.62 -9.44 -3.29
CA GLY A 197 16.63 -9.20 -1.86
C GLY A 197 15.24 -9.27 -1.20
N ASN A 198 14.19 -8.73 -1.82
CA ASN A 198 12.83 -8.90 -1.28
C ASN A 198 12.37 -10.37 -1.33
N ARG A 199 12.76 -11.13 -2.36
CA ARG A 199 12.54 -12.58 -2.41
C ARG A 199 13.33 -13.32 -1.33
N ALA A 200 14.58 -12.92 -1.06
CA ALA A 200 15.36 -13.49 0.03
C ALA A 200 14.71 -13.24 1.40
N LEU A 201 14.12 -12.05 1.62
CA LEU A 201 13.32 -11.78 2.82
C LEU A 201 12.08 -12.69 2.88
N LEU A 202 11.34 -12.87 1.78
CA LEU A 202 10.19 -13.78 1.73
C LEU A 202 10.60 -15.22 2.06
N THR A 203 11.72 -15.72 1.52
CA THR A 203 12.28 -17.03 1.87
C THR A 203 12.53 -17.17 3.36
N ARG A 204 13.07 -16.13 4.01
CA ARG A 204 13.31 -16.12 5.46
C ARG A 204 12.02 -16.13 6.26
N VAL A 205 11.01 -15.39 5.80
CA VAL A 205 9.68 -15.43 6.42
C VAL A 205 9.06 -16.82 6.27
N ASN A 206 9.20 -17.49 5.13
CA ASN A 206 8.69 -18.85 4.94
C ASN A 206 9.44 -19.88 5.79
N ALA A 207 10.74 -19.69 6.05
CA ALA A 207 11.43 -20.49 7.06
C ALA A 207 10.80 -20.32 8.45
N ILE A 208 10.45 -19.10 8.84
CA ILE A 208 9.76 -18.82 10.11
C ILE A 208 8.35 -19.43 10.11
N ASN A 209 7.64 -19.39 8.99
CA ASN A 209 6.32 -20.03 8.86
C ASN A 209 6.41 -21.52 9.13
N ARG A 210 7.38 -22.22 8.54
CA ARG A 210 7.63 -23.64 8.81
C ARG A 210 7.93 -23.90 10.29
N ASP A 211 8.80 -23.09 10.90
CA ASP A 211 9.13 -23.19 12.34
C ASP A 211 7.90 -22.95 13.24
N MET A 212 6.93 -22.18 12.78
CA MET A 212 5.69 -21.87 13.50
C MET A 212 4.53 -22.83 13.17
N GLY A 213 4.73 -23.79 12.26
CA GLY A 213 3.66 -24.66 11.76
C GLY A 213 2.61 -23.93 10.92
N LEU A 214 2.98 -22.82 10.29
CA LEU A 214 2.11 -22.01 9.43
C LEU A 214 2.33 -22.36 7.95
N PRO A 215 1.31 -22.18 7.09
CA PRO A 215 1.47 -22.28 5.65
C PRO A 215 2.54 -21.32 5.12
N GLU A 216 3.21 -21.73 4.04
CA GLU A 216 4.07 -20.82 3.30
C GLU A 216 3.26 -19.73 2.60
N MET A 217 3.86 -18.55 2.49
CA MET A 217 3.31 -17.43 1.74
C MET A 217 3.92 -17.39 0.35
N ALA A 218 3.06 -17.34 -0.65
CA ALA A 218 3.47 -17.09 -2.03
C ALA A 218 3.87 -15.61 -2.22
N GLU A 219 4.71 -15.34 -3.22
CA GLU A 219 4.92 -13.97 -3.68
C GLU A 219 3.59 -13.41 -4.21
N TYR A 220 3.17 -12.23 -3.73
CA TYR A 220 1.93 -11.63 -4.17
C TYR A 220 2.08 -11.05 -5.58
N PRO A 221 1.19 -11.33 -6.55
CA PRO A 221 1.37 -10.88 -7.94
C PRO A 221 1.51 -9.35 -8.05
N PRO A 222 2.52 -8.81 -8.75
CA PRO A 222 2.74 -7.37 -8.85
C PRO A 222 1.51 -6.59 -9.31
N ALA A 223 0.81 -7.06 -10.36
CA ALA A 223 -0.44 -6.46 -10.84
C ALA A 223 -1.57 -6.39 -9.80
N LYS A 224 -1.49 -7.12 -8.69
CA LYS A 224 -2.50 -7.08 -7.61
C LYS A 224 -2.08 -6.20 -6.43
N ARG A 225 -0.83 -5.72 -6.38
CA ARG A 225 -0.32 -4.87 -5.31
C ARG A 225 -0.95 -3.47 -5.37
N GLY A 226 -0.98 -2.79 -4.22
CA GLY A 226 -1.34 -1.38 -4.09
C GLY A 226 -0.08 -0.50 -4.04
N ALA A 227 -0.29 0.82 -4.14
CA ALA A 227 0.71 1.79 -3.72
C ALA A 227 0.95 1.61 -2.21
N ALA A 228 2.19 1.83 -1.76
CA ALA A 228 2.53 1.80 -0.35
C ALA A 228 3.81 2.59 -0.09
N ASP A 229 3.98 3.12 1.13
CA ASP A 229 5.22 3.79 1.57
C ASP A 229 6.49 2.96 1.35
N SER A 230 6.35 1.63 1.35
CA SER A 230 7.43 0.69 1.06
C SER A 230 8.17 0.96 -0.25
N SER A 231 7.48 1.53 -1.25
CA SER A 231 8.07 1.89 -2.55
C SER A 231 9.14 2.98 -2.46
N PHE A 232 8.98 3.98 -1.59
CA PHE A 232 9.93 5.08 -1.43
C PHE A 232 11.26 4.64 -0.82
N VAL A 233 11.26 3.52 -0.08
CA VAL A 233 12.46 2.97 0.56
C VAL A 233 13.05 1.78 -0.20
N ALA A 234 12.30 1.19 -1.13
CA ALA A 234 12.69 -0.02 -1.85
C ALA A 234 13.96 0.15 -2.71
N ALA A 235 14.28 1.37 -3.12
CA ALA A 235 15.53 1.68 -3.83
C ALA A 235 16.78 1.62 -2.92
N TYR A 236 16.60 1.71 -1.60
CA TYR A 236 17.69 1.82 -0.62
C TYR A 236 17.83 0.59 0.27
N ALA A 237 16.79 -0.23 0.37
CA ALA A 237 16.77 -1.39 1.25
C ALA A 237 15.90 -2.53 0.67
N ASP A 238 16.33 -3.76 0.93
CA ASP A 238 15.48 -4.94 0.70
C ASP A 238 14.22 -4.79 1.55
N THR A 239 13.06 -4.80 0.88
CA THR A 239 11.79 -4.39 1.49
C THR A 239 10.71 -5.45 1.28
N LEU A 240 9.96 -5.74 2.34
CA LEU A 240 8.73 -6.54 2.29
C LEU A 240 7.54 -5.67 2.73
N ALA A 241 6.46 -5.71 1.95
CA ALA A 241 5.15 -5.18 2.34
C ALA A 241 4.22 -6.34 2.78
N GLY A 242 3.01 -6.01 3.27
CA GLY A 242 2.00 -7.02 3.63
C GLY A 242 2.30 -7.78 4.93
N MET A 243 3.08 -7.19 5.83
CA MET A 243 3.40 -7.76 7.15
C MET A 243 2.37 -7.40 8.23
N GLY A 244 1.33 -6.62 7.86
CA GLY A 244 0.20 -6.28 8.72
C GLY A 244 -0.75 -7.46 9.00
N PRO A 245 -1.79 -7.25 9.81
CA PRO A 245 -2.77 -8.28 10.16
C PRO A 245 -3.62 -8.73 8.97
N VAL A 246 -4.28 -9.87 9.12
CA VAL A 246 -5.26 -10.36 8.13
C VAL A 246 -6.55 -9.56 8.30
N GLY A 247 -7.11 -9.08 7.20
CA GLY A 247 -8.38 -8.36 7.18
C GLY A 247 -8.95 -8.27 5.77
N GLY A 248 -9.96 -7.43 5.60
CA GLY A 248 -10.63 -7.25 4.32
C GLY A 248 -11.50 -6.01 4.28
N THR A 249 -12.06 -5.75 3.10
CA THR A 249 -12.86 -4.55 2.81
C THR A 249 -12.04 -3.27 3.02
N LEU A 250 -10.77 -3.30 2.59
CA LEU A 250 -9.90 -2.14 2.61
C LEU A 250 -10.53 -1.01 1.79
N HIS A 251 -10.38 0.22 2.26
CA HIS A 251 -10.90 1.44 1.63
C HIS A 251 -12.42 1.46 1.44
N ALA A 252 -13.18 0.66 2.20
CA ALA A 252 -14.63 0.61 2.08
C ALA A 252 -15.32 0.43 3.45
N GLU A 253 -16.60 0.79 3.51
CA GLU A 253 -17.41 0.57 4.71
C GLU A 253 -17.46 -0.92 5.09
N GLY A 254 -17.34 -1.20 6.39
CA GLY A 254 -17.27 -2.58 6.88
C GLY A 254 -15.86 -3.17 6.82
N GLU A 255 -14.83 -2.32 6.72
CA GLU A 255 -13.43 -2.71 6.95
C GLU A 255 -13.28 -3.51 8.24
N TRP A 256 -12.62 -4.66 8.14
CA TRP A 256 -12.46 -5.58 9.25
C TRP A 256 -11.06 -6.18 9.32
N LEU A 257 -10.64 -6.47 10.55
CA LEU A 257 -9.39 -7.11 10.92
C LEU A 257 -9.68 -8.37 11.73
N ASN A 258 -8.91 -9.43 11.49
CA ASN A 258 -8.87 -10.66 12.27
C ASN A 258 -7.95 -10.48 13.50
N LEU A 259 -8.52 -10.45 14.71
CA LEU A 259 -7.77 -10.18 15.93
C LEU A 259 -6.63 -11.18 16.22
N PRO A 260 -6.85 -12.51 16.17
CA PRO A 260 -5.78 -13.50 16.32
C PRO A 260 -4.59 -13.29 15.38
N SER A 261 -4.82 -12.75 14.19
CA SER A 261 -3.76 -12.55 13.20
C SER A 261 -2.69 -11.55 13.67
N ILE A 262 -3.03 -10.59 14.54
CA ILE A 262 -2.06 -9.63 15.10
C ILE A 262 -0.96 -10.39 15.85
N ALA A 263 -1.34 -11.36 16.69
CA ALA A 263 -0.37 -12.13 17.47
C ALA A 263 0.53 -13.00 16.57
N VAL A 264 -0.05 -13.59 15.53
CA VAL A 264 0.69 -14.39 14.52
C VAL A 264 1.71 -13.52 13.80
N GLN A 265 1.29 -12.37 13.28
CA GLN A 265 2.14 -11.45 12.53
C GLN A 265 3.21 -10.80 13.41
N ALA A 266 2.87 -10.44 14.64
CA ALA A 266 3.82 -9.89 15.61
C ALA A 266 4.90 -10.91 15.97
N LYS A 267 4.54 -12.18 16.20
CA LYS A 267 5.50 -13.25 16.49
C LYS A 267 6.42 -13.52 15.30
N ARG A 268 5.86 -13.64 14.10
CA ARG A 268 6.62 -13.80 12.85
C ARG A 268 7.62 -12.67 12.64
N SER A 269 7.16 -11.41 12.78
CA SER A 269 8.00 -10.22 12.64
C SER A 269 9.08 -10.13 13.70
N ALA A 270 8.76 -10.43 14.96
CA ALA A 270 9.74 -10.45 16.05
C ALA A 270 10.84 -11.49 15.81
N ILE A 271 10.52 -12.67 15.29
CA ILE A 271 11.50 -13.72 14.96
C ILE A 271 12.37 -13.26 13.80
N LEU A 272 11.77 -12.71 12.72
CA LEU A 272 12.51 -12.20 11.57
C LEU A 272 13.52 -11.14 12.00
N MET A 273 13.06 -10.12 12.71
CA MET A 273 13.90 -9.03 13.19
C MET A 273 15.00 -9.54 14.13
N SER A 274 14.68 -10.48 15.01
CA SER A 274 15.66 -11.09 15.92
C SER A 274 16.74 -11.91 15.20
N ARG A 275 16.42 -12.50 14.04
CA ARG A 275 17.38 -13.22 13.19
C ARG A 275 18.26 -12.24 12.42
N LEU A 276 17.65 -11.25 11.76
CA LEU A 276 18.36 -10.19 11.02
C LEU A 276 19.32 -9.40 11.92
N ALA A 277 18.94 -9.11 13.17
CA ALA A 277 19.79 -8.44 14.15
C ALA A 277 21.06 -9.23 14.55
N ARG A 278 21.17 -10.52 14.20
CA ARG A 278 22.37 -11.34 14.44
C ARG A 278 23.23 -11.51 13.18
N GLU A 279 22.70 -11.16 12.02
CA GLU A 279 23.41 -11.26 10.76
C GLU A 279 24.37 -10.09 10.62
N LYS A 280 25.63 -10.39 10.31
CA LYS A 280 26.64 -9.34 10.12
C LYS A 280 26.20 -8.39 9.03
N ARG A 281 26.43 -7.09 9.29
CA ARG A 281 26.25 -6.02 8.32
C ARG A 281 27.03 -6.29 7.05
#